data_AF-A0A848THD9-F1
#
_entry.id   AF-A0A848THD9-F1
#
_cell.length_a   1.000
_cell.length_b   1.000
_cell.length_c   1.000
_cell.angle_alpha   90.00
_cell.angle_beta   90.00
_cell.angle_gamma   90.00
#
_symmetry.space_group_name_H-M   'P 1'
#
loop_
_entity.id
_entity.type
_entity.pdbx_description
1 polymer ?
#
loop_
_entity_poly.entity_id
_entity_poly.type
_entity_poly.pdbx_seq_one_letter_code
_entity_poly.pdbx_strand_id
1 'polypeptide(L)' 'ESVPFNEAEMSPMARSFYSESKRVTNDRIKNELDVRLIYPSYRQGLVALLDAVP' A
#
# COMPACT_ATOMS: atom_id res chain seq x y z
N GLU A 1 -1.68 -18.79 -11.07
CA GLU A 1 -0.35 -18.63 -11.68
C GLU A 1 -0.11 -17.16 -11.95
N SER A 2 1.11 -16.65 -11.82
CA SER A 2 1.42 -15.23 -12.08
C SER A 2 1.73 -15.00 -13.56
N VAL A 3 1.35 -13.84 -14.08
CA VAL A 3 1.64 -13.44 -15.48
C VAL A 3 2.88 -12.52 -15.50
N PRO A 4 3.82 -12.71 -16.44
CA PRO A 4 4.93 -11.76 -16.65
C PRO A 4 4.43 -10.34 -16.91
N PHE A 5 5.14 -9.33 -16.38
CA PHE A 5 4.70 -7.92 -16.46
C PHE A 5 4.48 -7.41 -17.90
N ASN A 6 5.33 -7.86 -18.83
CA ASN A 6 5.25 -7.54 -20.26
C ASN A 6 4.05 -8.19 -20.96
N GLU A 7 3.53 -9.30 -20.42
CA GLU A 7 2.43 -10.08 -21.00
C GLU A 7 1.08 -9.79 -20.33
N ALA A 8 1.09 -9.10 -19.19
CA ALA A 8 -0.13 -8.73 -18.50
C ALA A 8 -0.95 -7.67 -19.28
N GLU A 9 -2.23 -7.97 -19.52
CA GLU A 9 -3.21 -7.01 -20.02
C GLU A 9 -3.53 -5.99 -18.93
N MET A 10 -3.12 -4.74 -19.14
CA MET A 10 -3.24 -3.66 -18.17
C MET A 10 -3.48 -2.34 -18.88
N SER A 11 -4.26 -1.45 -18.26
CA SER A 11 -4.37 -0.07 -18.72
C SER A 11 -3.00 0.63 -18.65
N PRO A 12 -2.78 1.70 -19.43
CA PRO A 12 -1.54 2.48 -19.34
C PRO A 12 -1.23 2.96 -17.90
N MET A 13 -2.27 3.33 -17.14
CA MET A 13 -2.12 3.76 -15.75
C MET A 13 -1.71 2.62 -14.82
N ALA A 14 -2.35 1.45 -14.95
CA ALA A 14 -1.98 0.28 -14.17
C ALA A 14 -0.55 -0.17 -14.49
N ARG A 15 -0.14 -0.13 -15.77
CA ARG A 15 1.23 -0.42 -16.19
C ARG A 15 2.25 0.56 -15.59
N SER A 16 1.91 1.84 -15.52
CA SER A 16 2.74 2.87 -14.86
C SER A 16 2.95 2.56 -13.37
N PHE A 17 1.90 2.16 -12.65
CA PHE A 17 2.00 1.80 -11.23
C PHE A 17 2.96 0.64 -10.97
N TYR A 18 2.91 -0.42 -11.78
CA TYR A 18 3.77 -1.60 -11.61
C TYR A 18 5.18 -1.43 -12.22
N SER A 19 5.47 -0.29 -12.86
CA SER A 19 6.79 -0.03 -13.46
C SER A 19 7.91 0.18 -12.42
N GLU A 20 7.55 0.53 -11.18
CA GLU A 20 8.48 0.74 -10.08
C GLU A 20 8.13 -0.15 -8.89
N SER A 21 9.13 -0.70 -8.22
CA SER A 21 8.94 -1.46 -6.98
C SER A 21 9.98 -1.04 -5.93
N LYS A 22 9.52 -0.40 -4.86
CA LYS A 22 10.37 0.05 -3.75
C LYS A 22 9.63 -0.03 -2.42
N ARG A 23 10.40 -0.08 -1.34
CA ARG A 23 9.91 0.06 0.04
C ARG A 23 10.28 1.45 0.55
N VAL A 24 9.34 2.11 1.22
CA VAL A 24 9.53 3.46 1.75
C VAL A 24 9.56 3.38 3.28
N THR A 25 10.61 3.90 3.89
CA THR A 25 10.69 4.04 5.34
C THR A 25 9.87 5.23 5.81
N ASN A 26 9.32 5.14 7.02
CA ASN A 26 8.48 6.19 7.62
C ASN A 26 9.04 6.66 8.97
N ASP A 27 10.35 6.54 9.17
CA ASP A 27 11.00 6.83 10.45
C ASP A 27 10.94 8.31 10.81
N ARG A 28 11.03 9.21 9.82
CA ARG A 28 10.99 10.66 10.06
C ARG A 28 9.69 11.10 10.73
N ILE A 29 8.54 10.63 10.25
CA ILE A 29 7.24 10.99 10.84
C ILE A 29 7.08 10.42 12.26
N LYS A 30 7.68 9.27 12.54
CA LYS A 30 7.61 8.63 13.86
C LYS A 30 8.56 9.29 14.86
N ASN A 31 9.77 9.59 14.44
CA ASN A 31 10.85 10.01 15.32
C ASN A 31 10.91 11.53 15.50
N GLU A 32 10.68 12.30 14.43
CA GLU A 32 10.78 13.77 14.46
C GLU A 32 9.44 14.42 14.82
N LEU A 33 8.32 13.79 14.47
CA LEU A 33 6.98 14.35 14.62
C LEU A 33 6.10 13.59 15.65
N ASP A 34 6.64 12.57 16.31
CA ASP A 34 5.94 11.68 17.27
C ASP A 34 4.60 11.12 16.73
N VAL A 35 4.51 10.87 15.42
CA VAL A 35 3.30 10.30 14.83
C VAL A 35 3.15 8.84 15.25
N ARG A 36 2.03 8.54 15.91
CA ARG A 36 1.59 7.17 16.21
C ARG A 36 0.57 6.71 15.17
N LEU A 37 0.94 5.70 14.38
CA LEU A 37 0.05 5.15 13.36
C LEU A 37 -1.14 4.45 14.04
N ILE A 38 -2.34 4.93 13.74
CA ILE A 38 -3.61 4.30 14.20
C ILE A 38 -3.73 2.89 13.58
N TYR A 39 -3.30 2.73 12.32
CA TYR A 39 -3.26 1.45 11.61
C TYR A 39 -1.86 1.19 11.01
N PRO A 40 -0.96 0.52 11.75
CA PRO A 40 0.41 0.23 11.31
C PRO A 40 0.52 -0.72 10.10
N SER A 41 -0.56 -1.42 9.75
CA SER A 41 -0.59 -2.34 8.60
C SER A 41 -1.94 -2.30 7.89
N TYR A 42 -1.94 -2.68 6.62
CA TYR A 42 -3.17 -2.77 5.83
C TYR A 42 -4.18 -3.74 6.46
N ARG A 43 -3.74 -4.81 7.14
CA ARG A 43 -4.65 -5.78 7.78
C ARG A 43 -5.48 -5.13 8.88
N GLN A 44 -4.84 -4.36 9.76
CA GLN A 44 -5.53 -3.66 10.84
C GLN A 44 -6.47 -2.59 10.30
N GLY A 45 -6.04 -1.85 9.26
CA GLY A 45 -6.89 -0.85 8.61
C GLY A 45 -8.12 -1.47 7.92
N LEU A 46 -7.96 -2.60 7.22
CA LEU A 46 -9.07 -3.29 6.56
C LEU A 46 -10.09 -3.87 7.54
N VAL A 47 -9.64 -4.41 8.68
CA VAL A 47 -10.55 -4.88 9.74
C VAL A 47 -11.36 -3.70 10.29
N ALA A 48 -10.71 -2.59 10.63
CA ALA A 48 -11.41 -1.41 11.11
C ALA A 48 -12.39 -0.82 10.10
N LEU A 49 -12.06 -0.87 8.79
CA LEU A 49 -12.99 -0.46 7.73
C LEU A 49 -14.19 -1.40 7.63
N LEU A 50 -13.97 -2.71 7.72
CA LEU A 50 -15.06 -3.70 7.68
C LEU A 50 -16.00 -3.53 8.86
N ASP A 51 -15.45 -3.36 10.07
CA ASP A 51 -16.22 -3.17 11.30
C ASP A 51 -16.97 -1.84 11.33
N ALA A 52 -16.53 -0.85 10.55
CA ALA A 52 -17.18 0.46 10.43
C ALA A 52 -18.36 0.47 9.44
N VAL A 53 -18.55 -0.58 8.64
CA VAL A 53 -19.71 -0.72 7.75
C VAL A 53 -20.88 -1.30 8.55
N PRO A 54 -22.04 -0.61 8.61
CA PRO A 54 -23.23 -1.11 9.30
C PRO A 54 -23.86 -2.34 8.64
#